data_AF-A0AAX0Z166-F1
#
_entry.id   AF-A0AAX0Z166-F1
#
_cell.length_a   1.000
_cell.length_b   1.000
_cell.length_c   1.000
_cell.angle_alpha   90.00
_cell.angle_beta   90.00
_cell.angle_gamma   90.00
#
_symmetry.space_group_name_H-M   'P 1'
#
loop_
_entity.id
_entity.type
_entity.pdbx_description
1 polymer ?
#
loop_
_entity_poly.entity_id
_entity_poly.type
_entity_poly.pdbx_seq_one_letter_code
_entity_poly.pdbx_strand_id
1 'polypeptide(L)'
;MKGAAQYREVQRSAANEVIAQHSDLVRRIAHHLAARLPASVEVDDLIQAGMMGLIEASRSYDADQGASFETYASIRIRGSMIDEIRRGDWVPRSVHRRARDAAATIRRLEQSS
;
A
#
# COMPACT_ATOMS: atom_id res chain seq x y z
N MET A 1 18.45 -34.65 7.49
CA MET A 1 18.26 -33.21 7.18
C MET A 1 17.47 -32.90 5.89
N LYS A 2 16.98 -33.90 5.12
CA LYS A 2 16.27 -33.66 3.84
C LYS A 2 14.82 -33.14 3.98
N GLY A 3 14.10 -33.53 5.04
CA GLY A 3 12.69 -33.15 5.22
C GLY A 3 12.44 -31.66 5.47
N ALA A 4 13.32 -30.97 6.20
CA ALA A 4 13.19 -29.54 6.47
C ALA A 4 13.42 -28.67 5.23
N ALA A 5 14.26 -29.11 4.29
CA ALA A 5 14.47 -28.44 3.01
C ALA A 5 13.26 -28.62 2.08
N GLN A 6 12.71 -29.84 2.03
CA GLN A 6 11.56 -30.17 1.20
C GLN A 6 10.28 -29.46 1.66
N TYR A 7 10.07 -29.31 2.97
CA TYR A 7 8.95 -28.53 3.52
C TYR A 7 9.04 -27.04 3.16
N ARG A 8 10.25 -26.46 3.22
CA ARG A 8 10.47 -25.06 2.82
C ARG A 8 10.24 -24.83 1.33
N GLU A 9 10.61 -25.79 0.49
CA GLU A 9 10.40 -25.72 -0.95
C GLU A 9 8.90 -25.66 -1.28
N VAL A 10 8.11 -26.59 -0.72
CA VAL A 10 6.65 -26.63 -0.90
C VAL A 10 5.98 -25.35 -0.43
N GLN A 11 6.38 -24.83 0.74
CA GLN A 11 5.87 -23.56 1.27
C GLN A 11 6.21 -22.36 0.37
N ARG A 12 7.42 -22.34 -0.19
CA ARG A 12 7.85 -21.28 -1.13
C ARG A 12 7.08 -21.35 -2.44
N SER A 13 6.85 -22.54 -2.99
CA SER A 13 6.06 -22.73 -4.22
C SER A 13 4.62 -22.27 -4.03
N ALA A 14 3.97 -22.65 -2.92
CA ALA A 14 2.61 -22.22 -2.61
C ALA A 14 2.50 -20.70 -2.45
N ALA A 15 3.47 -20.07 -1.77
CA ALA A 15 3.52 -18.62 -1.65
C ALA A 15 3.68 -17.93 -3.02
N ASN A 16 4.54 -18.45 -3.89
CA ASN A 16 4.74 -17.89 -5.24
C ASN A 16 3.47 -17.96 -6.09
N GLU A 17 2.69 -19.03 -5.97
CA GLU A 17 1.44 -19.19 -6.70
C GLU A 17 0.37 -18.19 -6.25
N VAL A 18 0.22 -18.01 -4.93
CA VAL A 18 -0.68 -16.99 -4.35
C VAL A 18 -0.27 -15.59 -4.79
N ILE A 19 1.04 -15.28 -4.78
CA ILE A 19 1.58 -14.00 -5.23
C ILE A 19 1.25 -13.76 -6.71
N ALA A 20 1.45 -14.75 -7.57
CA ALA A 20 1.17 -14.63 -9.00
C ALA A 20 -0.31 -14.31 -9.25
N GLN A 21 -1.21 -15.04 -8.59
CA GLN A 21 -2.67 -14.87 -8.71
C GLN A 21 -3.16 -13.49 -8.24
N HIS A 22 -2.46 -12.85 -7.30
CA HIS A 22 -2.91 -11.61 -6.66
C HIS A 22 -2.08 -10.38 -7.06
N SER A 23 -1.13 -10.54 -7.99
CA SER A 23 -0.29 -9.44 -8.48
C SER A 23 -1.12 -8.32 -9.15
N ASP A 24 -2.21 -8.67 -9.84
CA ASP A 24 -3.11 -7.69 -10.46
C ASP A 24 -3.94 -6.91 -9.43
N LEU A 25 -4.25 -7.51 -8.28
CA LEU A 25 -4.87 -6.78 -7.16
C LEU A 25 -3.94 -5.67 -6.66
N VAL A 26 -2.65 -5.99 -6.51
CA VAL A 26 -1.63 -5.01 -6.09
C VAL A 26 -1.56 -3.86 -7.10
N ARG A 27 -1.46 -4.16 -8.40
CA ARG A 27 -1.42 -3.13 -9.45
C ARG A 27 -2.67 -2.25 -9.42
N ARG A 28 -3.86 -2.83 -9.31
CA ARG A 28 -5.12 -2.08 -9.24
C ARG A 28 -5.15 -1.12 -8.05
N ILE A 29 -4.74 -1.57 -6.87
CA ILE A 29 -4.70 -0.73 -5.66
C ILE A 29 -3.67 0.40 -5.82
N ALA A 30 -2.48 0.09 -6.34
CA ALA A 30 -1.42 1.08 -6.57
C ALA A 30 -1.88 2.20 -7.50
N HIS A 31 -2.46 1.86 -8.65
CA HIS A 31 -2.96 2.85 -9.61
C HIS A 31 -4.09 3.70 -9.01
N HIS A 32 -4.99 3.09 -8.23
CA HIS A 32 -6.06 3.83 -7.57
C HIS A 32 -5.55 4.81 -6.52
N LEU A 33 -4.49 4.46 -5.79
CA LEU A 33 -3.83 5.37 -4.86
C LEU A 33 -3.09 6.48 -5.61
N ALA A 34 -2.27 6.14 -6.60
CA ALA A 34 -1.47 7.07 -7.40
C ALA A 34 -2.33 8.20 -8.00
N ALA A 35 -3.55 7.89 -8.47
CA ALA A 35 -4.50 8.87 -8.99
C ALA A 35 -4.90 10.00 -8.00
N ARG A 36 -4.58 9.86 -6.71
CA ARG A 36 -4.92 10.81 -5.64
C ARG A 36 -3.67 11.44 -5.00
N LEU A 37 -2.49 11.18 -5.54
CA LEU A 37 -1.19 11.62 -5.04
C LEU A 37 -0.56 12.64 -6.01
N PRO A 38 0.43 13.44 -5.55
CA PRO A 38 1.23 14.29 -6.43
C PRO A 38 1.96 13.46 -7.48
N ALA A 39 2.28 14.09 -8.61
CA ALA A 39 3.02 13.47 -9.71
C ALA A 39 4.45 13.04 -9.33
N SER A 40 4.96 13.47 -8.17
CA SER A 40 6.25 13.04 -7.64
C SER A 40 6.23 11.64 -7.01
N VAL A 41 5.06 11.01 -6.85
CA VAL A 41 4.96 9.65 -6.33
C VAL A 41 4.99 8.67 -7.50
N GLU A 42 6.01 7.83 -7.53
CA GLU A 42 6.17 6.78 -8.54
C GLU A 42 5.23 5.60 -8.25
N VAL A 43 4.45 5.20 -9.25
CA VAL A 43 3.51 4.07 -9.11
C VAL A 43 4.25 2.74 -8.88
N ASP A 44 5.46 2.60 -9.42
CA ASP A 44 6.26 1.39 -9.28
C ASP A 44 6.74 1.19 -7.83
N ASP A 45 6.99 2.27 -7.09
CA ASP A 45 7.31 2.19 -5.66
C ASP A 45 6.08 1.74 -4.85
N LEU A 46 4.88 2.20 -5.22
CA LEU A 46 3.64 1.71 -4.61
C LEU A 46 3.42 0.24 -4.92
N ILE A 47 3.65 -0.19 -6.17
CA ILE A 47 3.52 -1.60 -6.55
C ILE A 47 4.49 -2.44 -5.71
N GLN A 48 5.77 -2.05 -5.59
CA GLN A 48 6.75 -2.77 -4.79
C GLN A 48 6.36 -2.84 -3.30
N ALA A 49 5.96 -1.72 -2.69
CA ALA A 49 5.49 -1.70 -1.31
C ALA A 49 4.24 -2.59 -1.13
N GLY A 50 3.32 -2.57 -2.08
CA GLY A 50 2.14 -3.42 -2.10
C GLY A 50 2.45 -4.91 -2.20
N MET A 51 3.44 -5.28 -3.03
CA MET A 51 3.90 -6.66 -3.14
C MET A 51 4.48 -7.17 -1.82
N MET A 52 5.20 -6.33 -1.07
CA MET A 52 5.67 -6.67 0.28
C MET A 52 4.50 -6.94 1.23
N GLY A 53 3.46 -6.10 1.17
CA GLY A 53 2.23 -6.32 1.95
C GLY A 53 1.48 -7.60 1.57
N LEU A 54 1.48 -7.99 0.29
CA LEU A 54 0.90 -9.25 -0.18
C LEU A 54 1.68 -10.47 0.33
N ILE A 55 3.02 -10.42 0.31
CA ILE A 55 3.88 -11.49 0.85
C ILE A 55 3.67 -11.66 2.35
N GLU A 56 3.51 -10.55 3.08
CA GLU A 56 3.21 -10.60 4.50
C GLU A 56 1.80 -11.18 4.75
N ALA A 57 0.83 -10.76 3.95
CA ALA A 57 -0.53 -11.26 4.04
C ALA A 57 -0.59 -12.77 3.77
N SER A 58 0.14 -13.29 2.78
CA SER A 58 0.17 -14.73 2.47
C SER A 58 0.78 -15.58 3.60
N ARG A 59 1.59 -14.97 4.47
CA ARG A 59 2.21 -15.66 5.62
C ARG A 59 1.36 -15.61 6.88
N SER A 60 0.58 -14.54 7.05
CA SER A 60 -0.14 -14.23 8.28
C SER A 60 -1.65 -14.46 8.18
N TYR A 61 -2.16 -14.79 6.99
CA TYR A 61 -3.57 -15.08 6.79
C TYR A 61 -3.99 -16.37 7.48
N ASP A 62 -5.15 -16.30 8.13
CA ASP A 62 -5.80 -17.41 8.80
C ASP A 62 -7.26 -17.47 8.32
N ALA A 63 -7.63 -18.60 7.70
CA ALA A 63 -8.95 -18.80 7.12
C ALA A 63 -10.04 -18.97 8.20
N ASP A 64 -9.67 -19.39 9.41
CA ASP A 64 -10.62 -19.63 10.50
C ASP A 64 -11.19 -18.33 11.08
N GLN A 65 -10.59 -17.18 10.74
CA GLN A 65 -11.02 -15.84 11.14
C GLN A 65 -12.19 -15.29 10.28
N GLY A 66 -12.66 -16.04 9.28
CA GLY A 66 -13.92 -15.77 8.57
C GLY A 66 -13.88 -14.73 7.45
N ALA A 67 -12.73 -14.16 7.10
CA ALA A 67 -12.57 -13.27 5.95
C ALA A 67 -11.89 -14.00 4.77
N SER A 68 -12.26 -13.67 3.53
CA SER A 68 -11.53 -14.19 2.37
C SER A 68 -10.09 -13.64 2.33
N PHE A 69 -9.17 -14.41 1.77
CA PHE A 69 -7.78 -13.97 1.60
C PHE A 69 -7.70 -12.64 0.84
N GLU A 70 -8.47 -12.47 -0.25
CA GLU A 70 -8.50 -11.22 -1.01
C GLU A 70 -8.90 -10.02 -0.15
N THR A 71 -9.93 -10.19 0.70
CA THR A 71 -10.38 -9.14 1.63
C THR A 71 -9.26 -8.74 2.59
N TYR A 72 -8.62 -9.74 3.22
CA TYR A 72 -7.52 -9.53 4.16
C TYR A 72 -6.29 -8.90 3.49
N ALA A 73 -5.85 -9.46 2.36
CA ALA A 73 -4.70 -9.00 1.59
C ALA A 73 -4.89 -7.57 1.10
N SER A 74 -6.10 -7.19 0.64
CA SER A 74 -6.37 -5.83 0.16
C SER A 74 -6.09 -4.76 1.23
N ILE A 75 -6.34 -5.07 2.51
CA ILE A 75 -6.08 -4.18 3.64
C ILE A 75 -4.57 -4.08 3.89
N ARG A 76 -3.86 -5.21 3.92
CA ARG A 76 -2.39 -5.24 4.14
C ARG A 76 -1.63 -4.55 3.01
N ILE A 77 -1.96 -4.86 1.76
CA ILE A 77 -1.36 -4.24 0.56
C ILE A 77 -1.49 -2.72 0.63
N ARG A 78 -2.71 -2.21 0.87
CA ARG A 78 -2.96 -0.77 0.97
C ARG A 78 -2.18 -0.14 2.13
N GLY A 79 -2.11 -0.82 3.27
CA GLY A 79 -1.33 -0.38 4.43
C GLY A 79 0.14 -0.17 4.09
N SER A 80 0.78 -1.18 3.49
CA SER A 80 2.19 -1.11 3.10
C SER A 80 2.49 0.03 2.12
N MET A 81 1.59 0.29 1.16
CA MET A 81 1.71 1.43 0.24
C MET A 81 1.60 2.78 0.96
N ILE A 82 0.66 2.91 1.89
CA ILE A 82 0.49 4.14 2.67
C ILE A 82 1.73 4.39 3.55
N ASP A 83 2.32 3.34 4.10
CA ASP A 83 3.53 3.47 4.91
C ASP A 83 4.75 3.86 4.06
N GLU A 84 4.85 3.42 2.80
CA GLU A 84 5.86 3.90 1.85
C GLU A 84 5.69 5.40 1.57
N ILE A 85 4.47 5.81 1.26
CA ILE A 85 4.13 7.22 1.01
C ILE A 85 4.51 8.10 2.20
N ARG A 86 4.30 7.63 3.43
CA ARG A 86 4.67 8.36 4.66
C ARG A 86 6.18 8.47 4.86
N ARG A 87 6.96 7.48 4.42
CA ARG A 87 8.43 7.55 4.46
C ARG A 87 8.98 8.61 3.51
N GLY A 88 8.31 8.85 2.39
CA GLY A 88 8.66 9.88 1.42
C GLY A 88 8.11 11.28 1.71
N ASP A 89 7.81 11.61 2.98
CA ASP A 89 7.29 12.92 3.41
C ASP A 89 5.97 13.38 2.79
N TRP A 90 5.15 12.47 2.24
CA TRP A 90 3.87 12.87 1.68
C TRP A 90 2.83 13.18 2.76
N VAL A 91 2.12 14.29 2.57
CA VAL A 91 1.28 14.90 3.60
C VAL A 91 -0.22 14.78 3.27
N PRO A 92 -1.08 14.32 4.21
CA PRO A 92 -2.49 14.02 3.93
C PRO A 92 -3.35 15.20 3.43
N ARG A 93 -4.50 14.89 2.82
CA ARG A 93 -5.49 15.87 2.32
C ARG A 93 -5.94 16.92 3.34
N SER A 94 -6.02 16.57 4.62
CA SER A 94 -6.33 17.53 5.69
C SER A 94 -5.25 18.60 5.83
N VAL A 95 -3.99 18.23 5.60
CA VAL A 95 -2.86 19.16 5.63
C VAL A 95 -2.82 20.02 4.37
N HIS A 96 -3.11 19.46 3.19
CA HIS A 96 -3.33 20.29 2.00
C HIS A 96 -4.49 21.27 2.15
N ARG A 97 -5.59 20.87 2.82
CA ARG A 97 -6.71 21.77 3.13
C ARG A 97 -6.24 22.90 4.04
N ARG A 98 -5.57 22.57 5.14
CA ARG A 98 -4.99 23.56 6.07
C ARG A 98 -3.99 24.50 5.38
N ALA A 99 -3.15 24.00 4.48
CA ALA A 99 -2.21 24.83 3.72
C ALA A 99 -2.95 25.80 2.78
N ARG A 100 -4.02 25.36 2.11
CA ARG A 100 -4.88 26.23 1.30
C ARG A 100 -5.58 27.29 2.17
N ASP A 101 -6.13 26.90 3.30
CA ASP A 101 -6.83 27.79 4.22
C ASP A 101 -5.88 28.85 4.80
N ALA A 102 -4.65 28.45 5.14
CA ALA A 102 -3.59 29.35 5.57
C ALA A 102 -3.19 30.34 4.47
N ALA A 103 -2.93 29.86 3.24
CA ALA A 103 -2.60 30.73 2.12
C ALA A 103 -3.74 31.69 1.73
N ALA A 104 -4.99 31.24 1.86
CA ALA A 104 -6.16 32.09 1.64
C ALA A 104 -6.28 33.19 2.71
N THR A 105 -5.93 32.87 3.95
CA THR A 105 -5.93 33.83 5.06
C THR A 105 -4.84 34.88 4.89
N ILE A 106 -3.63 34.46 4.50
CA ILE A 106 -2.52 35.38 4.18
C ILE A 106 -2.94 36.36 3.08
N ARG A 107 -3.47 35.86 1.96
CA ARG A 107 -3.93 36.72 0.86
C ARG A 107 -4.99 37.74 1.27
N ARG A 108 -5.93 37.34 2.15
CA ARG A 108 -6.95 38.29 2.66
C ARG A 108 -6.31 39.40 3.49
N LEU A 109 -5.35 39.07 4.34
CA LEU A 109 -4.68 40.06 5.19
C LEU A 109 -3.87 41.05 4.34
N GLU A 110 -3.14 40.56 3.34
CA GLU A 110 -2.39 41.39 2.39
C GLU A 110 -3.29 42.32 1.57
N GLN A 111 -4.53 41.94 1.27
CA GLN A 111 -5.50 42.79 0.55
C GLN A 111 -6.18 43.84 1.44
N SER A 112 -6.07 43.69 2.76
CA SER A 112 -6.70 44.56 3.75
C SER A 112 -5.74 45.58 4.40
N SER A 113 -4.45 45.53 4.03
CA SER A 113 -3.43 46.55 4.33
C SER A 113 -3.17 47.41 3.10
#